data_AF-A0A367M3T2-F1
#
_entry.id   AF-A0A367M3T2-F1
#
_cell.length_a   1.000
_cell.length_b   1.000
_cell.length_c   1.000
_cell.angle_alpha   90.00
_cell.angle_beta   90.00
_cell.angle_gamma   90.00
#
_symmetry.space_group_name_H-M   'P 1'
#
loop_
_entity.id
_entity.type
_entity.pdbx_description
1 polymer ?
#
loop_
_entity_poly.entity_id
_entity_poly.type
_entity_poly.pdbx_seq_one_letter_code
_entity_poly.pdbx_strand_id
1 'polypeptide(L)'
;MAHYLSGRQRTLVRRLQDTFQARSEWPTWLLIACLYGGWALLASQYERWGWPVLAGLVPFASLYMSLQHELIHGHPTRWPRFNAMLG
;
A
#
# COMPACT_ATOMS: atom_id res chain seq x y z
N MET A 1 7.97 -30.09 13.28
CA MET A 1 7.20 -29.27 12.31
C MET A 1 6.18 -28.47 13.12
N ALA A 2 6.41 -27.19 13.38
CA ALA A 2 5.52 -26.40 14.22
C ALA A 2 4.16 -26.22 13.51
N HIS A 3 3.11 -26.87 14.03
CA HIS A 3 1.72 -26.70 13.60
C HIS A 3 1.20 -25.34 14.11
N TYR A 4 1.74 -24.22 13.62
CA TYR A 4 1.38 -22.87 14.07
C TYR A 4 -0.08 -22.51 13.74
N LEU A 5 -0.64 -23.09 12.67
CA LEU A 5 -2.02 -22.90 12.27
C LEU A 5 -2.85 -24.16 12.54
N SER A 6 -3.83 -24.04 13.42
CA SER A 6 -4.89 -25.05 13.59
C SER A 6 -5.69 -25.24 12.29
N GLY A 7 -6.37 -26.37 12.13
CA GLY A 7 -7.19 -26.65 10.94
C GLY A 7 -8.24 -25.56 10.66
N ARG A 8 -8.85 -25.01 11.71
CA ARG A 8 -9.83 -23.91 11.62
C ARG A 8 -9.20 -22.61 11.11
N GLN A 9 -7.99 -22.26 11.57
CA GLN A 9 -7.28 -21.07 11.09
C GLN A 9 -6.94 -21.18 9.60
N ARG A 10 -6.54 -22.37 9.11
CA ARG A 10 -6.24 -22.58 7.68
C ARG A 10 -7.48 -22.38 6.80
N THR A 11 -8.64 -22.88 7.22
CA THR A 11 -9.90 -22.68 6.49
C THR A 11 -10.31 -21.21 6.45
N LEU A 12 -10.10 -20.48 7.55
CA LEU A 12 -10.35 -19.04 7.62
C LEU A 12 -9.46 -18.25 6.67
N VAL A 13 -8.16 -18.52 6.66
CA VAL A 13 -7.20 -17.88 5.74
C VAL A 13 -7.58 -18.13 4.28
N ARG A 14 -7.95 -19.37 3.92
CA ARG A 14 -8.42 -19.67 2.55
C ARG A 14 -9.66 -18.86 2.18
N ARG A 15 -10.65 -18.78 3.08
CA ARG A 15 -11.85 -17.94 2.84
C ARG A 15 -11.51 -16.46 2.66
N LEU A 16 -10.55 -15.94 3.44
CA LEU A 16 -10.10 -14.57 3.31
C LEU A 16 -9.38 -14.34 1.96
N GLN A 17 -8.58 -15.31 1.50
CA GLN A 17 -7.93 -15.26 0.19
C GLN A 17 -8.92 -15.27 -0.99
N ASP A 18 -10.09 -15.89 -0.82
CA ASP A 18 -11.15 -15.90 -1.83
C ASP A 18 -11.94 -14.59 -1.89
N THR A 19 -11.79 -13.71 -0.89
CA THR A 19 -12.49 -12.41 -0.88
C THR A 19 -12.04 -11.51 -2.02
N PHE A 20 -12.94 -10.63 -2.46
CA PHE A 20 -12.63 -9.64 -3.48
C PHE A 20 -11.42 -8.77 -3.10
N GLN A 21 -11.27 -8.44 -1.82
CA GLN A 21 -10.14 -7.66 -1.30
C GLN A 21 -8.79 -8.33 -1.58
N ALA A 22 -8.66 -9.60 -1.21
CA ALA A 22 -7.43 -10.37 -1.44
C ALA A 22 -7.19 -10.69 -2.92
N ARG A 23 -8.25 -10.81 -3.73
CA ARG A 23 -8.12 -11.12 -5.16
C ARG A 23 -7.76 -9.92 -6.02
N SER A 24 -8.30 -8.75 -5.69
CA SER A 24 -8.13 -7.53 -6.49
C SER A 24 -6.99 -6.65 -5.99
N GLU A 25 -6.51 -6.86 -4.76
CA GLU A 25 -5.48 -6.02 -4.13
C GLU A 25 -5.86 -4.53 -4.17
N TRP A 26 -7.16 -4.22 -4.24
CA TRP A 26 -7.68 -2.86 -4.33
C TRP A 26 -7.22 -1.94 -3.20
N PRO A 27 -6.98 -2.41 -1.94
CA PRO A 27 -6.44 -1.54 -0.90
C PRO A 27 -5.06 -1.01 -1.25
N THR A 28 -4.19 -1.86 -1.82
CA THR A 28 -2.83 -1.47 -2.23
C THR A 28 -2.89 -0.52 -3.42
N TRP A 29 -3.79 -0.75 -4.38
CA TRP A 29 -4.01 0.20 -5.48
C TRP A 29 -4.54 1.55 -4.99
N LEU A 30 -5.46 1.56 -4.03
CA LEU A 30 -5.95 2.78 -3.41
C LEU A 30 -4.83 3.50 -2.67
N LEU A 31 -3.98 2.78 -1.93
CA LEU A 31 -2.83 3.34 -1.23
C LEU A 31 -1.87 4.04 -2.20
N ILE A 32 -1.53 3.39 -3.32
CA ILE A 32 -0.71 3.96 -4.39
C ILE A 32 -1.35 5.25 -4.92
N ALA A 33 -2.64 5.20 -5.28
CA ALA A 33 -3.36 6.35 -5.81
C ALA A 33 -3.41 7.53 -4.82
N CYS A 34 -3.71 7.26 -3.55
CA CYS A 34 -3.73 8.26 -2.50
C CYS A 34 -2.35 8.89 -2.26
N LEU A 35 -1.28 8.07 -2.25
CA LEU A 35 0.08 8.54 -2.06
C LEU A 35 0.51 9.48 -3.18
N TYR A 36 0.49 9.00 -4.43
CA TYR A 36 0.97 9.79 -5.57
C TYR A 36 0.06 10.98 -5.87
N GLY A 37 -1.26 10.80 -5.74
CA GLY A 37 -2.22 11.89 -5.86
C GLY A 37 -2.03 12.95 -4.77
N GLY A 38 -1.77 12.53 -3.52
CA GLY A 38 -1.48 13.42 -2.41
C GLY A 38 -0.20 14.21 -2.59
N TRP A 39 0.88 13.58 -3.05
CA TRP A 39 2.12 14.28 -3.41
C TRP A 39 1.93 15.29 -4.53
N ALA A 40 1.26 14.90 -5.63
CA ALA A 40 0.98 15.82 -6.73
C ALA A 40 0.12 17.01 -6.29
N LEU A 41 -0.90 16.76 -5.46
CA LEU A 41 -1.75 17.80 -4.89
C LEU A 41 -0.94 18.75 -4.02
N LEU A 42 -0.13 18.25 -3.08
CA LEU A 42 0.72 19.09 -2.24
C LEU A 42 1.71 19.90 -3.08
N ALA A 43 2.38 19.28 -4.05
CA ALA A 43 3.28 19.99 -4.96
C ALA A 43 2.57 21.15 -5.69
N SER A 44 1.33 20.93 -6.16
CA SER A 44 0.53 21.98 -6.82
C SER A 44 0.14 23.16 -5.90
N GLN A 45 0.07 22.93 -4.59
CA GLN A 45 -0.31 23.96 -3.62
C GLN A 45 0.87 24.76 -3.10
N TYR A 46 2.12 24.34 -3.39
CA TYR A 46 3.32 24.97 -2.86
C TYR A 46 3.43 26.44 -3.26
N GLU A 47 3.11 26.80 -4.50
CA GLU A 47 3.16 28.20 -4.97
C GLU A 47 2.19 29.11 -4.19
N ARG A 48 1.02 28.58 -3.81
CA ARG A 48 -0.02 29.35 -3.12
C ARG A 48 0.24 29.53 -1.64
N TRP A 49 0.75 28.49 -0.97
CA TRP A 49 0.82 28.44 0.49
C TRP A 49 2.25 28.41 1.03
N GLY A 50 3.25 28.09 0.19
CA GLY A 50 4.66 28.04 0.56
C GLY A 50 5.02 26.85 1.45
N TRP A 51 5.99 27.07 2.35
CA TRP A 51 6.57 26.04 3.22
C TRP A 51 5.59 25.24 4.11
N PRO A 52 4.42 25.76 4.58
CA PRO A 52 3.50 24.97 5.41
C PRO A 52 2.96 23.72 4.71
N VAL A 53 2.91 23.72 3.37
CA VAL A 53 2.51 22.55 2.56
C VAL A 53 3.44 21.36 2.81
N LEU A 54 4.72 21.61 3.12
CA LEU A 54 5.70 20.56 3.38
C LEU A 54 5.35 19.74 4.63
N ALA A 55 4.68 20.33 5.63
CA ALA A 55 4.21 19.57 6.80
C ALA A 55 3.20 18.48 6.39
N GLY A 56 2.43 18.74 5.33
CA GLY A 56 1.53 17.75 4.74
C GLY A 56 2.24 16.53 4.18
N LEU A 57 3.54 16.61 3.84
CA LEU A 57 4.31 15.47 3.32
C LEU A 57 4.61 14.42 4.39
N VAL A 58 4.60 14.78 5.68
CA VAL A 58 4.92 13.87 6.80
C VAL A 58 4.02 12.62 6.82
N PRO A 59 2.67 12.73 6.81
CA PRO A 59 1.82 11.55 6.74
C PRO A 59 2.03 10.75 5.45
N PHE A 60 2.32 11.41 4.32
CA PHE A 60 2.61 10.70 3.06
C PHE A 60 3.95 9.95 3.10
N ALA A 61 4.96 10.44 3.81
CA ALA A 61 6.19 9.70 4.04
C ALA A 61 5.95 8.42 4.87
N SER A 62 5.06 8.49 5.86
CA SER A 62 4.64 7.30 6.62
C SER A 62 3.86 6.31 5.75
N LEU A 63 2.91 6.80 4.93
CA LEU A 63 2.18 5.97 3.97
C LEU A 63 3.11 5.34 2.93
N TYR A 64 4.16 6.05 2.50
CA TYR A 64 5.16 5.52 1.58
C TYR A 64 5.92 4.34 2.20
N MET A 65 6.32 4.41 3.47
CA MET A 65 6.94 3.27 4.15
C MET A 65 5.98 2.08 4.29
N SER A 66 4.69 2.35 4.53
CA SER A 66 3.66 1.31 4.51
C SER A 66 3.52 0.67 3.14
N LEU A 67 3.53 1.46 2.05
CA LEU A 67 3.49 0.96 0.69
C LEU A 67 4.70 0.08 0.39
N GLN A 68 5.90 0.54 0.73
CA GLN A 68 7.14 -0.23 0.55
C GLN A 68 7.08 -1.60 1.24
N HIS A 69 6.48 -1.68 2.43
CA HIS A 69 6.25 -2.96 3.11
C HIS A 69 5.41 -3.91 2.26
N GLU A 70 4.30 -3.43 1.70
CA GLU A 70 3.41 -4.22 0.84
C GLU A 70 4.08 -4.64 -0.48
N LEU A 71 4.87 -3.74 -1.08
CA LEU A 71 5.60 -4.02 -2.32
C LEU A 71 6.64 -5.15 -2.14
N ILE A 72 7.36 -5.15 -1.01
CA ILE A 72 8.35 -6.19 -0.66
C ILE A 72 7.69 -7.55 -0.43
N HIS A 73 6.46 -7.57 0.09
CA HIS A 73 5.67 -8.80 0.20
C HIS A 73 5.14 -9.31 -1.14
N GLY A 74 5.22 -8.52 -2.21
CA GLY A 74 4.79 -8.92 -3.54
C GLY A 74 3.37 -8.47 -3.90
N HIS A 75 2.81 -7.49 -3.19
CA HIS A 75 1.58 -6.81 -3.61
C HIS A 75 1.92 -5.58 -4.48
N PRO A 76 1.01 -5.09 -5.35
CA PRO A 76 -0.28 -5.68 -5.70
C PRO A 76 -0.17 -6.75 -6.81
N THR A 77 0.99 -6.91 -7.45
CA THR A 77 1.16 -7.86 -8.55
C THR A 77 2.15 -8.97 -8.23
N ARG A 78 1.97 -10.14 -8.84
CA ARG A 78 2.91 -11.27 -8.69
C ARG A 78 4.30 -11.03 -9.31
N TRP A 79 4.55 -9.87 -9.91
CA TRP A 79 5.78 -9.55 -10.61
C TRP A 79 6.63 -8.58 -9.77
N PRO A 80 7.66 -9.07 -9.07
CA PRO A 80 8.44 -8.24 -8.15
C PRO A 80 9.08 -7.02 -8.81
N ARG A 81 9.50 -7.14 -10.08
CA ARG A 81 10.05 -6.01 -10.85
C ARG A 81 9.04 -4.90 -11.09
N PHE A 82 7.79 -5.26 -11.38
CA PHE A 82 6.74 -4.26 -11.58
C PHE A 82 6.41 -3.56 -10.26
N ASN A 83 6.28 -4.31 -9.17
CA ASN A 83 6.06 -3.72 -7.84
C ASN A 83 7.21 -2.78 -7.44
N ALA A 84 8.46 -3.15 -7.73
CA ALA A 84 9.63 -2.31 -7.48
C ALA A 84 9.66 -1.02 -8.31
N MET A 85 8.91 -0.91 -9.41
CA MET A 85 8.76 0.34 -10.16
C MET A 85 7.66 1.25 -9.59
N LEU A 86 6.80 0.73 -8.71
CA LEU A 86 5.72 1.47 -8.06
C LEU A 86 6.15 2.16 -6.76
N GLY A 87 7.41 2.04 -6.37
CA GLY A 87 7.98 2.67 -5.18
C GLY A 87 9.35 3.23 -5.51
#